data_AF-A0A2V8Q2X2-F1
#
_entry.id   AF-A0A2V8Q2X2-F1
#
_cell.length_a   1.000
_cell.length_b   1.000
_cell.length_c   1.000
_cell.angle_alpha   90.00
_cell.angle_beta   90.00
_cell.angle_gamma   90.00
#
_symmetry.space_group_name_H-M   'P 1'
#
loop_
_entity.id
_entity.type
_entity.pdbx_description
1 polymer ?
#
loop_
_entity_poly.entity_id
_entity_poly.type
_entity_poly.pdbx_seq_one_letter_code
_entity_poly.pdbx_strand_id
1 'polypeptide(L)'
;MSHRLELARGKLSARIWAPPRLFFVDTPSAVAADLGCAYTLEVDDAGASLLRVTSGWVALELKDRESMVPAGAACETKPGVGPGTPYFEDANQEFRQSLRKVDFDSDATTKKVALGKMLNNSRSRDTLTLWHLLPRVEGEERGKVYDRIASFAPPPMDVTRAGVLRLNGEMLESWRVQLEETWALRTPIPKKVAEAYWGLKKGIERPVTKTK
;
A
#
# COMPACT_ATOMS: atom_id res chain seq x y z
N MET A 1 24.93 -9.71 0.89
CA MET A 1 24.37 -10.60 -0.16
C MET A 1 22.87 -10.67 0.08
N SER A 2 22.04 -10.48 -0.95
CA SER A 2 20.58 -10.61 -0.85
C SER A 2 20.14 -12.05 -1.13
N HIS A 3 19.08 -12.49 -0.47
CA HIS A 3 18.42 -13.78 -0.67
C HIS A 3 17.13 -13.59 -1.46
N ARG A 4 16.93 -14.42 -2.49
CA ARG A 4 15.77 -14.33 -3.37
C ARG A 4 15.18 -15.71 -3.56
N LEU A 5 13.87 -15.82 -3.37
CA LEU A 5 13.08 -17.02 -3.60
C LEU A 5 11.97 -16.73 -4.58
N GLU A 6 11.53 -17.74 -5.31
CA GLU A 6 10.35 -17.66 -6.16
C GLU A 6 9.25 -18.54 -5.56
N LEU A 7 8.07 -17.96 -5.38
CA LEU A 7 6.84 -18.67 -5.00
C LEU A 7 5.89 -18.63 -6.21
N ALA A 8 6.02 -19.61 -7.10
CA ALA A 8 5.17 -19.71 -8.28
C ALA A 8 3.71 -20.08 -7.92
N ARG A 9 3.50 -20.90 -6.89
CA ARG A 9 2.19 -21.32 -6.36
C ARG A 9 2.30 -21.84 -4.93
N GLY A 10 1.18 -21.86 -4.20
CA GLY A 10 1.09 -22.44 -2.87
C GLY A 10 1.31 -21.42 -1.76
N LYS A 11 1.88 -21.85 -0.63
CA LYS A 11 2.00 -21.04 0.58
C LYS A 11 3.41 -21.01 1.12
N LEU A 12 3.89 -19.81 1.40
CA LEU A 12 5.12 -19.54 2.18
C LEU A 12 4.71 -18.99 3.56
N SER A 13 5.36 -19.50 4.61
CA SER A 13 5.37 -18.86 5.93
C SER A 13 6.80 -18.48 6.25
N ALA A 14 7.05 -17.18 6.44
CA ALA A 14 8.39 -16.65 6.61
C ALA A 14 8.52 -15.93 7.97
N ARG A 15 9.66 -16.14 8.64
CA ARG A 15 10.10 -15.37 9.81
C ARG A 15 11.55 -14.99 9.58
N ILE A 16 11.81 -13.69 9.43
CA ILE A 16 13.11 -13.18 9.03
C ILE A 16 13.70 -12.36 10.19
N TRP A 17 14.89 -12.77 10.65
CA TRP A 17 15.72 -12.02 11.58
C TRP A 17 16.98 -11.55 10.86
N ALA A 18 16.77 -10.66 9.88
CA ALA A 18 17.83 -10.08 9.07
C ALA A 18 17.61 -8.56 8.94
N PRO A 19 18.65 -7.80 8.60
CA PRO A 19 18.47 -6.42 8.16
C PRO A 19 17.42 -6.32 7.04
N PRO A 20 16.58 -5.27 7.05
CA PRO A 20 15.56 -5.04 6.02
C PRO A 20 16.09 -5.09 4.58
N ARG A 21 15.23 -5.50 3.63
CA ARG A 21 15.51 -5.64 2.20
C ARG A 21 16.67 -6.58 1.85
N LEU A 22 16.90 -7.60 2.66
CA LEU A 22 17.83 -8.68 2.31
C LEU A 22 17.13 -9.96 1.86
N PHE A 23 15.81 -10.07 2.03
CA PHE A 23 15.03 -11.23 1.65
C PHE A 23 13.87 -10.81 0.76
N PHE A 24 13.80 -11.42 -0.42
CA PHE A 24 12.81 -11.13 -1.45
C PHE A 24 12.11 -12.40 -1.88
N VAL A 25 10.80 -12.31 -2.10
CA VAL A 25 10.00 -13.38 -2.66
C VAL A 25 9.32 -12.87 -3.92
N ASP A 26 9.72 -13.41 -5.07
CA ASP A 26 9.03 -13.18 -6.34
C ASP A 26 7.77 -14.04 -6.41
N THR A 27 6.67 -13.42 -6.83
CA THR A 27 5.45 -14.11 -7.25
C THR A 27 5.10 -13.70 -8.68
N PRO A 28 4.16 -14.39 -9.33
CA PRO A 28 3.67 -13.97 -10.66
C PRO A 28 3.05 -12.55 -10.68
N SER A 29 2.72 -11.99 -9.51
CA SER A 29 1.93 -10.77 -9.36
C SER A 29 2.64 -9.62 -8.65
N ALA A 30 3.73 -9.86 -7.90
CA ALA A 30 4.52 -8.83 -7.24
C ALA A 30 5.84 -9.39 -6.69
N VAL A 31 6.72 -8.50 -6.24
CA VAL A 31 7.85 -8.84 -5.37
C VAL A 31 7.50 -8.46 -3.94
N ALA A 32 7.59 -9.39 -3.00
CA ALA A 32 7.52 -9.12 -1.58
C ALA A 32 8.94 -8.92 -1.02
N ALA A 33 9.23 -7.71 -0.56
CA ALA A 33 10.48 -7.37 0.11
C ALA A 33 10.26 -7.32 1.63
N ASP A 34 10.96 -8.19 2.36
CA ASP A 34 10.91 -8.27 3.81
C ASP A 34 11.65 -7.11 4.48
N LEU A 35 11.07 -6.55 5.55
CA LEU A 35 11.63 -5.43 6.29
C LEU A 35 11.94 -5.77 7.76
N GLY A 36 12.31 -7.03 8.03
CA GLY A 36 12.51 -7.58 9.36
C GLY A 36 11.19 -8.03 9.97
N CYS A 37 10.55 -9.04 9.36
CA CYS A 37 9.14 -9.29 9.61
C CYS A 37 8.77 -10.78 9.69
N ALA A 38 7.50 -11.05 10.00
CA ALA A 38 6.91 -12.38 9.93
C ALA A 38 5.59 -12.31 9.15
N TYR A 39 5.42 -13.17 8.14
CA TYR A 39 4.26 -13.11 7.25
C TYR A 39 3.92 -14.47 6.63
N THR A 40 2.71 -14.56 6.11
CA THR A 40 2.30 -15.60 5.17
C THR A 40 2.07 -14.99 3.79
N LEU A 41 2.54 -15.65 2.75
CA LEU A 41 2.28 -15.30 1.36
C LEU A 41 1.70 -16.51 0.65
N GLU A 42 0.50 -16.35 0.11
CA GLU A 42 -0.23 -17.40 -0.61
C GLU A 42 -0.37 -16.97 -2.07
N VAL A 43 -0.12 -17.89 -3.01
CA VAL A 43 -0.24 -17.68 -4.46
C VAL A 43 -1.17 -18.75 -5.02
N ASP A 44 -2.26 -18.32 -5.64
CA ASP A 44 -3.24 -19.21 -6.26
C ASP A 44 -2.80 -19.69 -7.66
N ASP A 45 -3.59 -20.59 -8.26
CA ASP A 45 -3.29 -21.16 -9.58
C ASP A 45 -3.32 -20.11 -10.71
N ALA A 46 -3.98 -18.97 -10.50
CA ALA A 46 -4.00 -17.86 -11.43
C ALA A 46 -2.82 -16.89 -11.21
N GLY A 47 -1.97 -17.11 -10.20
CA GLY A 47 -0.85 -16.27 -9.84
C GLY A 47 -1.23 -15.03 -9.04
N ALA A 48 -2.50 -14.88 -8.63
CA ALA A 48 -2.89 -13.84 -7.67
C ALA A 48 -2.37 -14.23 -6.28
N SER A 49 -1.99 -13.24 -5.49
CA SER A 49 -1.42 -13.51 -4.18
C SER A 49 -2.06 -12.72 -3.06
N LEU A 50 -2.04 -13.31 -1.87
CA LEU A 50 -2.49 -12.72 -0.63
C LEU A 50 -1.35 -12.74 0.39
N LEU A 51 -0.87 -11.53 0.72
CA LEU A 51 0.08 -11.32 1.80
C LEU A 51 -0.68 -11.02 3.09
N ARG A 52 -0.26 -11.63 4.21
CA ARG A 52 -0.70 -11.27 5.56
C ARG A 52 0.52 -11.10 6.45
N VAL A 53 0.67 -9.93 7.05
CA VAL A 53 1.83 -9.60 7.89
C VAL A 53 1.45 -9.75 9.36
N THR A 54 2.16 -10.61 10.06
CA THR A 54 1.92 -10.90 11.49
C THR A 54 2.82 -10.09 12.42
N SER A 55 4.01 -9.68 11.95
CA SER A 55 4.94 -8.83 12.68
C SER A 55 5.78 -8.02 11.69
N GLY A 56 6.17 -6.80 12.05
CA GLY A 56 6.98 -5.92 11.21
C GLY A 56 6.23 -5.38 10.00
N TRP A 57 6.95 -5.26 8.88
CA TRP A 57 6.45 -4.69 7.63
C TRP A 57 6.94 -5.49 6.41
N VAL A 58 6.14 -5.47 5.35
CA VAL A 58 6.52 -5.98 4.02
C VAL A 58 6.17 -4.93 2.99
N ALA A 59 7.07 -4.70 2.04
CA ALA A 59 6.75 -3.96 0.83
C ALA A 59 6.35 -4.93 -0.27
N LEU A 60 5.22 -4.67 -0.94
CA LEU A 60 4.86 -5.31 -2.20
C LEU A 60 5.12 -4.33 -3.33
N GLU A 61 5.90 -4.75 -4.32
CA GLU A 61 6.36 -3.90 -5.41
C GLU A 61 6.07 -4.56 -6.77
N LEU A 62 5.44 -3.82 -7.68
CA LEU A 62 5.41 -4.13 -9.10
C LEU A 62 5.35 -2.85 -9.93
N LYS A 63 6.38 -2.61 -10.75
CA LYS A 63 6.49 -1.42 -11.62
C LYS A 63 6.33 -0.12 -10.83
N ASP A 64 5.23 0.59 -11.04
CA ASP A 64 4.88 1.88 -10.44
C ASP A 64 3.94 1.75 -9.23
N ARG A 65 3.56 0.51 -8.88
CA ARG A 65 2.69 0.22 -7.74
C ARG A 65 3.48 -0.38 -6.59
N GLU A 66 3.30 0.25 -5.43
CA GLU A 66 3.90 -0.18 -4.18
C GLU A 66 2.85 -0.12 -3.06
N SER A 67 2.87 -1.14 -2.19
CA SER A 67 2.04 -1.23 -0.99
C SER A 67 2.89 -1.61 0.21
N MET A 68 2.86 -0.76 1.24
CA MET A 68 3.52 -1.04 2.50
C MET A 68 2.52 -1.64 3.48
N VAL A 69 2.79 -2.89 3.88
CA VAL A 69 1.86 -3.72 4.64
C VAL A 69 2.40 -3.91 6.06
N PRO A 70 1.80 -3.26 7.08
CA PRO A 70 2.20 -3.45 8.46
C PRO A 70 1.64 -4.72 9.08
N ALA A 71 2.18 -5.08 10.25
CA ALA A 71 1.60 -6.11 11.11
C ALA A 71 0.09 -5.90 11.35
N GLY A 72 -0.67 -6.99 11.24
CA GLY A 72 -2.13 -7.00 11.33
C GLY A 72 -2.85 -6.57 10.04
N ALA A 73 -2.09 -6.25 8.99
CA ALA A 73 -2.64 -5.94 7.68
C ALA A 73 -2.37 -7.04 6.65
N ALA A 74 -3.19 -7.01 5.61
CA ALA A 74 -3.10 -7.86 4.44
C ALA A 74 -3.10 -7.01 3.18
N CYS A 75 -2.62 -7.60 2.09
CA CYS A 75 -2.68 -7.00 0.77
C CYS A 75 -2.81 -8.08 -0.29
N GLU A 76 -3.79 -7.90 -1.18
CA GLU A 76 -3.96 -8.73 -2.36
C GLU A 76 -3.10 -8.18 -3.51
N THR A 77 -2.73 -9.04 -4.44
CA THR A 77 -2.09 -8.66 -5.70
C THR A 77 -2.69 -9.46 -6.85
N LYS A 78 -2.66 -8.92 -8.07
CA LYS A 78 -3.10 -9.63 -9.28
C LYS A 78 -2.05 -9.54 -10.39
N PRO A 79 -1.80 -10.61 -11.17
CA PRO A 79 -0.93 -10.54 -12.34
C PRO A 79 -1.39 -9.45 -13.30
N GLY A 80 -0.41 -8.77 -13.92
CA GLY A 80 -0.67 -7.64 -14.84
C GLY A 80 -1.06 -6.32 -14.15
N VAL A 81 -1.67 -6.37 -12.96
CA VAL A 81 -2.09 -5.19 -12.20
C VAL A 81 -1.09 -4.83 -11.10
N GLY A 82 -0.50 -5.83 -10.42
CA GLY A 82 0.38 -5.64 -9.28
C GLY A 82 -0.34 -5.60 -7.94
N PRO A 83 0.28 -4.99 -6.91
CA PRO A 83 -0.29 -4.84 -5.60
C PRO A 83 -1.58 -4.02 -5.59
N GLY A 84 -2.60 -4.54 -4.89
CA GLY A 84 -3.77 -3.79 -4.44
C GLY A 84 -3.42 -2.92 -3.23
N THR A 85 -4.40 -2.36 -2.56
CA THR A 85 -4.21 -1.42 -1.45
C THR A 85 -4.21 -2.18 -0.12
N PRO A 86 -3.26 -1.92 0.80
CA PRO A 86 -3.20 -2.64 2.07
C PRO A 86 -4.41 -2.30 2.95
N TYR A 87 -4.88 -3.29 3.71
CA TYR A 87 -6.01 -3.15 4.65
C TYR A 87 -5.77 -3.96 5.91
N PHE A 88 -6.28 -3.48 7.06
CA PHE A 88 -6.22 -4.26 8.30
C PHE A 88 -7.19 -5.44 8.24
N GLU A 89 -6.77 -6.60 8.75
CA GLU A 89 -7.58 -7.82 8.66
C GLU A 89 -8.92 -7.73 9.42
N ASP A 90 -8.99 -6.85 10.42
CA ASP A 90 -10.18 -6.53 11.21
C ASP A 90 -11.08 -5.47 10.56
N ALA A 91 -10.78 -5.01 9.33
CA ALA A 91 -11.69 -4.17 8.56
C ALA A 91 -12.97 -4.95 8.19
N ASN A 92 -14.11 -4.26 8.22
CA ASN A 92 -15.40 -4.90 7.92
C ASN A 92 -15.44 -5.46 6.48
N GLN A 93 -16.34 -6.43 6.28
CA GLN A 93 -16.41 -7.19 5.04
C GLN A 93 -16.80 -6.31 3.84
N GLU A 94 -17.72 -5.37 4.04
CA GLU A 94 -18.22 -4.44 3.03
C GLU A 94 -17.10 -3.52 2.52
N PHE A 95 -16.26 -3.02 3.42
CA PHE A 95 -15.06 -2.23 3.11
C PHE A 95 -14.09 -3.04 2.26
N ARG A 96 -13.74 -4.26 2.70
CA ARG A 96 -12.79 -5.13 2.00
C ARG A 96 -13.27 -5.54 0.61
N GLN A 97 -14.55 -5.90 0.48
CA GLN A 97 -15.15 -6.23 -0.82
C GLN A 97 -15.19 -5.03 -1.76
N SER A 98 -15.49 -3.85 -1.23
CA SER A 98 -15.49 -2.62 -2.02
C SER A 98 -14.08 -2.23 -2.46
N LEU A 99 -13.09 -2.32 -1.56
CA LEU A 99 -11.68 -2.08 -1.86
C LEU A 99 -11.17 -2.99 -2.98
N ARG A 100 -11.50 -4.29 -2.93
CA ARG A 100 -11.12 -5.25 -3.97
C ARG A 100 -11.61 -4.84 -5.36
N LYS A 101 -12.82 -4.27 -5.45
CA LYS A 101 -13.36 -3.73 -6.71
C LYS A 101 -12.64 -2.46 -7.13
N VAL A 102 -12.37 -1.54 -6.21
CA VAL A 102 -11.59 -0.33 -6.47
C VAL A 102 -10.22 -0.69 -7.08
N ASP A 103 -9.51 -1.66 -6.49
CA ASP A 103 -8.17 -2.05 -6.92
C ASP A 103 -8.14 -2.83 -8.24
N PHE A 104 -9.10 -3.74 -8.44
CA PHE A 104 -8.95 -4.81 -9.44
C PHE A 104 -10.10 -5.00 -10.42
N ASP A 105 -11.19 -4.25 -10.30
CA ASP A 105 -12.23 -4.27 -11.34
C ASP A 105 -11.68 -3.63 -12.64
N SER A 106 -12.26 -3.94 -13.79
CA SER A 106 -11.90 -3.29 -15.06
C SER A 106 -12.83 -2.14 -15.38
N ASP A 107 -14.06 -2.13 -14.86
CA ASP A 107 -15.08 -1.12 -15.15
C ASP A 107 -14.96 0.09 -14.21
N ALA A 108 -14.79 1.28 -14.82
CA ALA A 108 -14.64 2.53 -14.08
C ALA A 108 -15.91 2.91 -13.29
N THR A 109 -17.09 2.58 -13.81
CA THR A 109 -18.36 2.87 -13.12
C THR A 109 -18.47 2.03 -11.84
N THR A 110 -18.14 0.75 -11.93
CA THR A 110 -18.10 -0.18 -10.80
C THR A 110 -17.08 0.26 -9.76
N LYS A 111 -15.90 0.71 -10.19
CA LYS A 111 -14.89 1.29 -9.28
C LYS A 111 -15.42 2.51 -8.54
N LYS A 112 -16.04 3.46 -9.24
CA LYS A 112 -16.58 4.69 -8.64
C LYS A 112 -17.65 4.39 -7.60
N VAL A 113 -18.56 3.46 -7.90
CA VAL A 113 -19.60 3.01 -6.96
C VAL A 113 -18.98 2.29 -5.76
N ALA A 114 -18.01 1.42 -6.00
CA ALA A 114 -17.29 0.71 -4.94
C ALA A 114 -16.51 1.67 -4.04
N LEU A 115 -15.88 2.71 -4.60
CA LEU A 115 -15.18 3.73 -3.82
C LEU A 115 -16.13 4.44 -2.86
N GLY A 116 -17.31 4.86 -3.32
CA GLY A 116 -18.32 5.46 -2.43
C GLY A 116 -18.71 4.55 -1.27
N LYS A 117 -18.96 3.26 -1.54
CA LYS A 117 -19.25 2.26 -0.51
C LYS A 117 -18.08 2.04 0.46
N MET A 118 -16.87 1.96 -0.06
CA MET A 118 -15.64 1.81 0.73
C MET A 118 -15.45 3.00 1.67
N LEU A 119 -15.59 4.23 1.17
CA LEU A 119 -15.45 5.44 1.99
C LEU A 119 -16.50 5.49 3.11
N ASN A 120 -17.76 5.13 2.82
CA ASN A 120 -18.83 5.10 3.83
C ASN A 120 -18.58 4.07 4.93
N ASN A 121 -17.94 2.95 4.61
CA ASN A 121 -17.64 1.87 5.56
C ASN A 121 -16.25 1.99 6.22
N SER A 122 -15.47 3.00 5.85
CA SER A 122 -14.14 3.23 6.44
C SER A 122 -14.24 3.77 7.87
N ARG A 123 -13.26 3.41 8.71
CA ARG A 123 -13.06 3.88 10.08
C ARG A 123 -11.70 4.56 10.22
N SER A 124 -11.44 5.21 11.37
CA SER A 124 -10.17 5.91 11.63
C SER A 124 -8.92 5.03 11.45
N ARG A 125 -9.03 3.73 11.73
CA ARG A 125 -7.93 2.76 11.55
C ARG A 125 -7.60 2.50 10.08
N ASP A 126 -8.50 2.79 9.15
CA ASP A 126 -8.32 2.50 7.72
C ASP A 126 -7.59 3.65 6.97
N THR A 127 -7.04 4.63 7.69
CA THR A 127 -6.19 5.68 7.10
C THR A 127 -4.98 5.10 6.38
N LEU A 128 -4.53 3.89 6.75
CA LEU A 128 -3.54 3.11 6.00
C LEU A 128 -4.00 2.90 4.55
N THR A 129 -5.20 2.35 4.37
CA THR A 129 -5.78 2.08 3.06
C THR A 129 -6.03 3.38 2.31
N LEU A 130 -6.66 4.36 2.97
CA LEU A 130 -7.03 5.62 2.34
C LEU A 130 -5.81 6.41 1.85
N TRP A 131 -4.74 6.48 2.63
CA TRP A 131 -3.52 7.19 2.24
C TRP A 131 -2.85 6.53 1.01
N HIS A 132 -2.75 5.20 1.00
CA HIS A 132 -2.22 4.44 -0.15
C HIS A 132 -3.08 4.60 -1.41
N LEU A 133 -4.37 4.92 -1.25
CA LEU A 133 -5.31 5.10 -2.35
C LEU A 133 -5.19 6.48 -3.02
N LEU A 134 -4.73 7.53 -2.31
CA LEU A 134 -4.54 8.88 -2.87
C LEU A 134 -3.84 8.93 -4.24
N PRO A 135 -2.68 8.27 -4.45
CA PRO A 135 -2.01 8.24 -5.76
C PRO A 135 -2.67 7.31 -6.78
N ARG A 136 -3.66 6.51 -6.39
CA ARG A 136 -4.31 5.46 -7.23
C ARG A 136 -5.66 5.88 -7.77
N VAL A 137 -6.27 6.92 -7.22
CA VAL A 137 -7.51 7.55 -7.70
C VAL A 137 -7.23 8.94 -8.25
N GLU A 138 -8.17 9.49 -9.01
CA GLU A 138 -8.01 10.76 -9.71
C GLU A 138 -9.21 11.71 -9.56
N GLY A 139 -9.04 12.96 -9.97
CA GLY A 139 -10.11 13.96 -10.00
C GLY A 139 -10.92 14.08 -8.69
N GLU A 140 -12.24 14.03 -8.83
CA GLU A 140 -13.21 14.12 -7.72
C GLU A 140 -13.02 12.99 -6.68
N GLU A 141 -12.64 11.81 -7.13
CA GLU A 141 -12.45 10.62 -6.28
C GLU A 141 -11.28 10.81 -5.30
N ARG A 142 -10.16 11.38 -5.78
CA ARG A 142 -9.04 11.77 -4.91
C ARG A 142 -9.45 12.82 -3.88
N GLY A 143 -10.32 13.75 -4.28
CA GLY A 143 -10.97 14.71 -3.37
C GLY A 143 -11.69 14.02 -2.22
N LYS A 144 -12.55 13.06 -2.54
CA LYS A 144 -13.33 12.30 -1.54
C LYS A 144 -12.44 11.47 -0.61
N VAL A 145 -11.37 10.86 -1.14
CA VAL A 145 -10.39 10.14 -0.31
C VAL A 145 -9.69 11.09 0.65
N TYR A 146 -9.22 12.26 0.17
CA TYR A 146 -8.63 13.29 1.02
C TYR A 146 -9.58 13.71 2.14
N ASP A 147 -10.82 14.07 1.79
CA ASP A 147 -11.80 14.60 2.74
C ASP A 147 -12.11 13.53 3.81
N ARG A 148 -12.12 12.24 3.42
CA ARG A 148 -12.31 11.14 4.36
C ARG A 148 -11.14 10.96 5.31
N ILE A 149 -9.88 11.01 4.84
CA ILE A 149 -8.71 10.96 5.74
C ILE A 149 -8.75 12.15 6.71
N ALA A 150 -8.99 13.36 6.20
CA ALA A 150 -9.04 14.58 7.01
C ALA A 150 -10.13 14.54 8.08
N SER A 151 -11.24 13.84 7.83
CA SER A 151 -12.30 13.63 8.83
C SER A 151 -11.88 12.74 10.01
N PHE A 152 -10.87 11.88 9.84
CA PHE A 152 -10.33 11.01 10.89
C PHE A 152 -9.07 11.59 11.53
N ALA A 153 -8.22 12.21 10.73
CA ALA A 153 -6.92 12.74 11.12
C ALA A 153 -6.63 13.98 10.27
N PRO A 154 -6.91 15.19 10.80
CA PRO A 154 -6.64 16.44 10.11
C PRO A 154 -5.18 16.52 9.62
N PRO A 155 -4.93 17.13 8.45
CA PRO A 155 -3.58 17.27 7.93
C PRO A 155 -2.72 18.17 8.83
N PRO A 156 -1.39 17.92 8.90
CA PRO A 156 -0.42 18.85 9.49
C PRO A 156 -0.51 20.27 8.89
N MET A 157 0.03 21.28 9.59
CA MET A 157 -0.03 22.69 9.15
C MET A 157 0.65 22.95 7.79
N ASP A 158 1.68 22.18 7.46
CA ASP A 158 2.41 22.26 6.19
C ASP A 158 1.72 21.49 5.05
N VAL A 159 0.62 20.78 5.33
CA VAL A 159 -0.10 19.95 4.37
C VAL A 159 -1.40 20.63 3.95
N THR A 160 -1.50 20.98 2.66
CA THR A 160 -2.70 21.59 2.08
C THR A 160 -3.50 20.60 1.24
N ARG A 161 -4.84 20.76 1.21
CA ARG A 161 -5.71 19.99 0.30
C ARG A 161 -5.24 20.07 -1.15
N ALA A 162 -4.95 21.27 -1.63
CA ALA A 162 -4.54 21.48 -3.01
C ALA A 162 -3.22 20.76 -3.34
N GLY A 163 -2.26 20.72 -2.42
CA GLY A 163 -1.01 19.99 -2.61
C GLY A 163 -1.19 18.48 -2.59
N VAL A 164 -2.00 17.94 -1.68
CA VAL A 164 -2.32 16.49 -1.65
C VAL A 164 -3.05 16.06 -2.92
N LEU A 165 -4.01 16.86 -3.43
CA LEU A 165 -4.71 16.54 -4.67
C LEU A 165 -3.81 16.57 -5.91
N ARG A 166 -2.71 17.33 -5.87
CA ARG A 166 -1.65 17.31 -6.89
C ARG A 166 -0.58 16.26 -6.63
N LEU A 167 -0.74 15.43 -5.60
CA LEU A 167 0.22 14.42 -5.16
C LEU A 167 1.61 15.03 -4.87
N ASN A 168 1.65 16.21 -4.25
CA ASN A 168 2.90 16.80 -3.79
C ASN A 168 3.60 15.86 -2.80
N GLY A 169 4.81 15.43 -3.13
CA GLY A 169 5.53 14.39 -2.39
C GLY A 169 5.84 14.77 -0.94
N GLU A 170 6.23 16.03 -0.69
CA GLU A 170 6.55 16.51 0.66
C GLU A 170 5.32 16.55 1.56
N MET A 171 4.19 17.02 1.03
CA MET A 171 2.93 17.06 1.78
C MET A 171 2.35 15.67 2.02
N LEU A 172 2.44 14.77 1.03
CA LEU A 172 2.04 13.37 1.20
C LEU A 172 2.87 12.69 2.28
N GLU A 173 4.18 12.93 2.28
CA GLU A 173 5.11 12.38 3.26
C GLU A 173 4.87 12.94 4.67
N SER A 174 4.69 14.25 4.81
CA SER A 174 4.39 14.89 6.09
C SER A 174 3.11 14.32 6.71
N TRP A 175 2.04 14.18 5.91
CA TRP A 175 0.81 13.55 6.41
C TRP A 175 0.99 12.07 6.72
N ARG A 176 1.75 11.32 5.89
CA ARG A 176 2.06 9.91 6.12
C ARG A 176 2.72 9.69 7.46
N VAL A 177 3.73 10.50 7.80
CA VAL A 177 4.46 10.41 9.07
C VAL A 177 3.51 10.53 10.26
N GLN A 178 2.58 11.49 10.22
CA GLN A 178 1.55 11.63 11.27
C GLN A 178 0.61 10.41 11.32
N LEU A 179 0.20 9.86 10.17
CA LEU A 179 -0.74 8.74 10.12
C LEU A 179 -0.10 7.40 10.53
N GLU A 180 1.19 7.20 10.24
CA GLU A 180 1.90 5.94 10.49
C GLU A 180 1.89 5.55 11.97
N GLU A 181 1.89 6.53 12.88
CA GLU A 181 1.76 6.30 14.33
C GLU A 181 0.53 5.45 14.69
N THR A 182 -0.54 5.54 13.88
CA THR A 182 -1.78 4.78 14.08
C THR A 182 -1.80 3.42 13.38
N TRP A 183 -0.85 3.17 12.47
CA TRP A 183 -0.81 1.95 11.66
C TRP A 183 -0.02 0.83 12.34
N ALA A 184 1.07 1.18 13.02
CA ALA A 184 1.96 0.23 13.67
C ALA A 184 1.66 0.10 15.16
N LEU A 185 0.82 -0.86 15.55
CA LEU A 185 0.51 -1.09 16.98
C LEU A 185 1.74 -1.50 17.83
N ARG A 186 2.87 -1.94 17.24
CA ARG A 186 4.02 -2.49 17.99
C ARG A 186 5.42 -2.27 17.38
N THR A 187 5.53 -2.00 16.08
CA THR A 187 6.84 -1.88 15.40
C THR A 187 6.78 -0.81 14.30
N PRO A 188 7.31 0.41 14.53
CA PRO A 188 7.40 1.41 13.46
C PRO A 188 8.30 0.88 12.33
N ILE A 189 8.13 1.37 11.10
CA ILE A 189 9.07 1.05 10.03
C ILE A 189 10.46 1.52 10.50
N PRO A 190 11.52 0.68 10.45
CA PRO A 190 12.85 1.14 10.81
C PRO A 190 13.21 2.40 10.02
N LYS A 191 13.69 3.47 10.68
CA LYS A 191 13.92 4.78 10.04
C LYS A 191 14.69 4.70 8.73
N LYS A 192 15.74 3.88 8.67
CA LYS A 192 16.54 3.64 7.45
C LYS A 192 15.75 3.00 6.31
N VAL A 193 14.75 2.17 6.64
CA VAL A 193 13.82 1.58 5.69
C VAL A 193 12.84 2.63 5.22
N ALA A 194 12.24 3.39 6.13
CA ALA A 194 11.35 4.49 5.76
C ALA A 194 12.07 5.52 4.86
N GLU A 195 13.31 5.87 5.17
CA GLU A 195 14.16 6.77 4.36
C GLU A 195 14.52 6.17 2.99
N ALA A 196 14.82 4.86 2.91
CA ALA A 196 15.10 4.19 1.64
C ALA A 196 13.84 4.04 0.78
N TYR A 197 12.69 3.70 1.36
CA TYR A 197 11.44 3.50 0.63
C TYR A 197 10.80 4.82 0.21
N TRP A 198 10.71 5.78 1.14
CA TRP A 198 9.98 7.03 0.93
C TRP A 198 10.88 8.20 0.52
N GLY A 199 12.17 8.16 0.90
CA GLY A 199 13.16 9.18 0.52
C GLY A 199 13.71 9.04 -0.90
N LEU A 200 13.66 7.86 -1.52
CA LEU A 200 14.14 7.63 -2.91
C LEU A 200 13.26 8.31 -3.98
N LYS A 201 12.06 8.81 -3.62
CA LYS A 201 11.25 9.68 -4.51
C LYS A 201 11.67 11.16 -4.49
N LYS A 202 12.60 11.58 -3.61
CA LYS A 202 13.13 12.95 -3.61
C LYS A 202 14.10 13.26 -4.76
N GLY A 203 14.40 12.30 -5.65
CA GLY A 203 15.42 12.46 -6.69
C GLY A 203 15.13 11.89 -8.07
N ILE A 204 13.90 11.47 -8.38
CA ILE A 204 13.55 11.05 -9.75
C ILE A 204 12.71 12.15 -10.40
N GLU A 205 13.39 13.17 -10.93
CA GLU A 205 12.88 13.82 -12.12
C GLU A 205 12.63 12.73 -13.16
N ARG A 206 11.36 12.57 -13.55
CA ARG A 206 10.99 11.66 -14.64
C ARG A 206 11.76 12.12 -15.89
N PRO A 207 12.57 11.26 -16.54
CA PRO A 207 13.08 11.64 -17.85
C PRO A 207 11.87 11.79 -18.77
N VAL A 208 11.68 13.02 -19.26
CA VAL A 208 10.78 13.31 -20.38
C VAL A 208 11.25 12.40 -21.52
N THR A 209 10.46 11.39 -21.86
CA THR A 209 10.62 10.66 -23.11
C THR A 209 10.43 11.66 -24.25
N LYS A 210 11.55 12.13 -24.81
CA LYS A 210 11.55 12.77 -26.12
C LYS A 210 11.17 11.71 -27.13
N THR A 211 9.93 11.77 -27.61
CA THR A 211 9.56 11.17 -28.89
C THR A 211 10.35 11.87 -30.00
N LYS A 212 10.75 11.05 -30.97
CA LYS A 212 11.62 11.37 -32.11
C LYS A 212 11.24 12.65 -32.85
#